data_AF-A0A433QUP2-F1
#
_entry.id   AF-A0A433QUP2-F1
#
_cell.length_a   1.000
_cell.length_b   1.000
_cell.length_c   1.000
_cell.angle_alpha   90.00
_cell.angle_beta   90.00
_cell.angle_gamma   90.00
#
_symmetry.space_group_name_H-M   'P 1'
#
loop_
_entity.id
_entity.type
_entity.pdbx_description
1 polymer ?
#
loop_
_entity_poly.entity_id
_entity_poly.type
_entity_poly.pdbx_seq_one_letter_code
_entity_poly.pdbx_strand_id
1 'polypeptide(L)'
;MTDEDVTKAVNSTIDTMYHLVGTCKMGQDDENTVVDTRFKVKGVRGLRVVDASVFPKVPAGHPAAAVFAVAERAADLIHEDRRDKSF
;
A
#
# COMPACT_ATOMS: atom_id res chain seq x y z
N MET A 1 12.27 -12.61 -34.74
CA MET A 1 12.05 -12.05 -33.40
C MET A 1 12.08 -13.20 -32.42
N THR A 2 13.13 -13.27 -31.61
CA THR A 2 13.32 -14.24 -30.52
C THR A 2 12.97 -13.61 -29.17
N ASP A 3 12.91 -14.39 -28.10
CA ASP A 3 12.74 -13.86 -26.73
C ASP A 3 13.90 -12.94 -26.33
N GLU A 4 15.09 -13.16 -26.88
CA GLU A 4 16.25 -12.30 -26.69
C GLU A 4 16.04 -10.93 -27.36
N ASP A 5 15.49 -10.91 -28.59
CA ASP A 5 15.13 -9.66 -29.28
C ASP A 5 14.08 -8.86 -28.47
N VAL A 6 13.07 -9.53 -27.90
CA VAL A 6 12.03 -8.91 -27.08
C VAL A 6 12.62 -8.35 -25.79
N THR A 7 13.46 -9.11 -25.09
CA THR A 7 14.12 -8.68 -23.85
C THR A 7 14.97 -7.43 -24.07
N LYS A 8 15.72 -7.38 -25.17
CA LYS A 8 16.54 -6.23 -25.54
C LYS A 8 15.68 -4.98 -25.79
N ALA A 9 14.55 -5.13 -26.49
CA ALA A 9 13.63 -4.03 -26.74
C ALA A 9 13.01 -3.48 -25.45
N VAL A 10 12.52 -4.36 -24.56
CA VAL A 10 11.96 -3.97 -23.26
C VAL A 10 13.00 -3.22 -22.43
N ASN A 11 14.21 -3.75 -22.27
CA ASN A 11 15.24 -3.12 -21.45
C ASN A 11 15.66 -1.72 -21.97
N SER A 12 15.52 -1.46 -23.27
CA SER A 12 15.84 -0.15 -23.86
C SER A 12 14.73 0.89 -23.77
N THR A 13 13.50 0.49 -23.41
CA THR A 13 12.30 1.35 -23.48
C THR A 13 11.45 1.35 -22.22
N ILE A 14 11.74 0.46 -21.26
CA ILE A 14 10.98 0.35 -20.02
C ILE A 14 11.05 1.64 -19.20
N ASP A 15 9.89 2.06 -18.70
CA ASP A 15 9.75 3.19 -17.79
C ASP A 15 8.65 2.88 -16.77
N THR A 16 8.57 3.70 -15.73
CA THR A 16 7.53 3.59 -14.72
C THR A 16 6.20 4.14 -15.23
N MET A 17 5.11 3.50 -14.79
CA MET A 17 3.75 4.07 -14.92
C MET A 17 3.38 4.93 -13.70
N TYR A 18 4.36 5.24 -12.84
CA TYR A 18 4.20 6.03 -11.62
C TYR A 18 3.20 5.45 -10.59
N HIS A 19 2.92 4.15 -10.67
CA HIS A 19 2.08 3.41 -9.72
C HIS A 19 2.91 2.84 -8.55
N LEU A 20 3.58 3.72 -7.80
CA LEU A 20 4.43 3.34 -6.67
C LEU A 20 3.58 2.97 -5.43
N VAL A 21 3.85 1.81 -4.83
CA VAL A 21 3.07 1.24 -3.72
C VAL A 21 3.95 0.41 -2.79
N GLY A 22 3.45 0.04 -1.61
CA GLY A 22 4.01 -1.05 -0.78
C GLY A 22 5.19 -0.72 0.15
N THR A 23 5.63 0.54 0.24
CA THR A 23 6.74 0.97 1.11
C THR A 23 6.41 0.96 2.60
N CYS A 24 5.13 0.92 2.99
CA CYS A 24 4.65 0.79 4.36
C CYS A 24 3.65 -0.37 4.47
N LYS A 25 4.03 -1.53 3.90
CA LYS A 25 3.19 -2.73 3.77
C LYS A 25 2.33 -3.03 5.01
N MET A 26 1.03 -3.17 4.78
CA MET A 26 0.06 -3.66 5.75
C MET A 26 0.11 -5.19 5.86
N GLY A 27 -0.02 -5.72 7.09
CA GLY A 27 -0.20 -7.16 7.31
C GLY A 27 -0.26 -7.56 8.78
N GLN A 28 -0.40 -8.87 9.02
CA GLN A 28 -0.38 -9.45 10.37
C GLN A 28 1.02 -9.99 10.66
N ASP A 29 1.75 -9.33 11.56
CA ASP A 29 2.99 -9.80 12.21
C ASP A 29 4.03 -10.56 11.37
N ASP A 30 4.23 -10.14 10.12
CA ASP A 30 5.44 -10.47 9.36
C ASP A 30 6.52 -9.39 9.55
N GLU A 31 7.81 -9.76 9.51
CA GLU A 31 8.94 -8.82 9.75
C GLU A 31 8.99 -7.64 8.77
N ASN A 32 8.38 -7.77 7.59
CA ASN A 32 8.34 -6.74 6.56
C ASN A 32 7.07 -5.87 6.62
N THR A 33 6.22 -6.04 7.64
CA THR A 33 5.02 -5.19 7.81
C THR A 33 5.33 -3.94 8.62
N VAL A 34 4.85 -2.80 8.13
CA VAL A 34 5.05 -1.49 8.78
C VAL A 34 3.79 -1.06 9.53
N VAL A 35 2.61 -1.40 9.00
CA VAL A 35 1.33 -1.11 9.65
C VAL A 35 0.51 -2.37 9.88
N ASP A 36 -0.31 -2.35 10.92
CA ASP A 36 -1.31 -3.40 11.19
C ASP A 36 -2.55 -3.26 10.29
N THR A 37 -3.52 -4.17 10.44
CA THR A 37 -4.79 -4.16 9.68
C THR A 37 -5.74 -3.00 10.03
N ARG A 38 -5.39 -2.17 11.02
CA ARG A 38 -6.07 -0.91 11.37
C ARG A 38 -5.21 0.31 11.00
N PHE A 39 -4.21 0.13 10.14
CA PHE A 39 -3.29 1.14 9.64
C PHE A 39 -2.37 1.75 10.70
N LYS A 40 -2.29 1.18 11.91
CA LYS A 40 -1.44 1.69 12.99
C LYS A 40 0.01 1.31 12.72
N VAL A 41 0.91 2.28 12.85
CA VAL A 41 2.35 2.05 12.66
C VAL A 41 2.88 1.23 13.83
N LYS A 42 3.56 0.13 13.51
CA LYS A 42 4.12 -0.76 14.53
C LYS A 42 5.14 -0.03 15.40
N GLY A 43 5.01 -0.18 16.73
CA GLY A 43 5.90 0.45 17.70
C GLY A 43 5.68 1.95 17.91
N VAL A 44 4.71 2.58 17.22
CA VAL A 44 4.41 4.01 17.36
C VAL A 44 2.96 4.22 17.78
N ARG A 45 2.74 4.97 18.87
CA ARG A 45 1.39 5.28 19.35
C ARG A 45 0.80 6.48 18.62
N GLY A 46 -0.49 6.41 18.30
CA GLY A 46 -1.24 7.52 17.70
C GLY A 46 -0.88 7.86 16.24
N LEU A 47 -0.07 7.04 15.56
CA LEU A 47 0.32 7.26 14.16
C LEU A 47 -0.29 6.19 13.24
N ARG A 48 -0.81 6.62 12.10
CA ARG A 48 -1.29 5.76 11.02
C ARG A 48 -0.72 6.20 9.67
N VAL A 49 -0.58 5.25 8.75
CA VAL A 49 -0.27 5.51 7.33
C VAL A 49 -1.46 5.07 6.49
N VAL A 50 -1.97 5.95 5.63
CA VAL A 50 -3.19 5.71 4.85
C VAL A 50 -3.00 6.26 3.44
N ASP A 51 -2.23 5.55 2.63
CA ASP A 51 -2.02 5.83 1.21
C ASP A 51 -1.60 4.54 0.47
N ALA A 52 -1.14 4.65 -0.78
CA ALA A 52 -0.74 3.51 -1.59
C ALA A 52 0.46 2.71 -1.03
N SER A 53 1.26 3.30 -0.13
CA SER A 53 2.37 2.61 0.53
C SER A 53 1.94 1.40 1.34
N VAL A 54 0.67 1.34 1.80
CA VAL A 54 0.20 0.24 2.65
C VAL A 54 -0.17 -1.00 1.87
N PHE A 55 -0.28 -0.93 0.54
CA PHE A 55 -0.69 -2.07 -0.26
C PHE A 55 0.31 -3.22 -0.15
N PRO A 56 -0.14 -4.44 0.21
CA PRO A 56 0.77 -5.58 0.30
C PRO A 56 1.24 -6.10 -1.07
N LYS A 57 0.51 -5.74 -2.14
CA LYS A 57 0.83 -6.06 -3.54
C LYS A 57 0.30 -4.96 -4.45
N VAL A 58 0.89 -4.83 -5.64
CA VAL A 58 0.40 -3.93 -6.69
C VAL A 58 -1.02 -4.34 -7.10
N PRO A 59 -2.03 -3.44 -7.05
CA PRO A 59 -3.36 -3.75 -7.52
C PRO A 59 -3.38 -3.97 -9.03
N ALA A 60 -4.26 -4.86 -9.51
CA ALA A 60 -4.48 -5.05 -10.93
C ALA A 60 -5.30 -3.87 -11.51
N GLY A 61 -4.64 -2.76 -11.80
CA GLY A 61 -5.25 -1.55 -12.36
C GLY A 61 -4.60 -0.26 -11.86
N HIS A 62 -5.25 0.87 -12.14
CA HIS A 62 -4.82 2.16 -11.61
C HIS A 62 -5.02 2.20 -10.08
N PRO A 63 -3.99 2.55 -9.29
CA PRO A 63 -4.06 2.52 -7.83
C PRO A 63 -5.09 3.49 -7.23
N ALA A 64 -5.49 4.54 -7.97
CA ALA A 64 -6.36 5.59 -7.49
C ALA A 64 -7.64 5.04 -6.81
N ALA A 65 -8.34 4.12 -7.46
CA ALA A 65 -9.56 3.52 -6.90
C ALA A 65 -9.27 2.71 -5.62
N ALA A 66 -8.16 1.97 -5.58
CA ALA A 66 -7.76 1.23 -4.39
C ALA A 66 -7.37 2.16 -3.23
N VAL A 67 -6.74 3.31 -3.53
CA VAL A 67 -6.39 4.32 -2.53
C VAL A 67 -7.65 4.93 -1.92
N PHE A 68 -8.65 5.28 -2.73
CA PHE A 68 -9.93 5.74 -2.21
C PHE A 68 -10.59 4.70 -1.29
N ALA A 69 -10.68 3.44 -1.72
CA ALA A 69 -11.27 2.38 -0.91
C ALA A 69 -10.55 2.18 0.44
N VAL A 70 -9.22 2.23 0.45
CA VAL A 70 -8.43 2.14 1.68
C VAL A 70 -8.60 3.37 2.56
N ALA A 71 -8.63 4.57 1.98
CA ALA A 71 -8.84 5.81 2.72
C ALA A 71 -10.21 5.85 3.42
N GLU A 72 -11.28 5.46 2.70
CA GLU A 72 -12.63 5.34 3.27
C GLU A 72 -12.65 4.33 4.43
N ARG A 73 -12.06 3.15 4.23
CA ARG A 73 -11.98 2.15 5.31
C ARG A 73 -11.20 2.65 6.51
N ALA A 74 -10.09 3.35 6.30
CA ALA A 74 -9.30 3.91 7.39
C ALA A 74 -10.07 5.01 8.14
N ALA A 75 -10.85 5.83 7.45
CA ALA A 75 -11.69 6.86 8.07
C ALA A 75 -12.69 6.24 9.04
N ASP A 76 -13.37 5.15 8.64
CA ASP A 76 -14.28 4.40 9.52
C ASP A 76 -13.57 3.89 10.78
N LEU A 77 -12.41 3.25 10.63
CA LEU A 77 -11.64 2.69 11.75
C LEU A 77 -11.09 3.78 12.69
N ILE A 78 -10.69 4.93 12.13
CA ILE A 78 -10.27 6.09 12.92
C ILE A 78 -11.45 6.64 13.71
N HIS A 79 -12.65 6.69 13.11
CA HIS A 79 -13.86 7.14 13.78
C HIS A 79 -14.30 6.18 14.89
N GLU A 80 -14.24 4.87 14.63
CA GLU A 80 -14.46 3.81 15.63
C GLU A 80 -13.52 3.98 16.83
N ASP A 81 -12.20 4.04 16.59
CA ASP A 81 -11.21 4.23 17.67
C ASP A 81 -11.43 5.56 18.42
N ARG A 82 -11.97 6.60 17.76
CA ARG A 82 -12.34 7.89 18.39
C ARG A 82 -13.44 7.73 19.41
N ARG A 83 -14.46 6.94 19.09
CA ARG A 83 -15.59 6.69 19.98
C ARG A 83 -15.17 5.81 21.16
N ASP A 84 -14.32 4.82 20.90
CA ASP A 84 -13.90 3.83 21.89
C ASP A 84 -12.71 4.31 22.77
N LYS A 85 -12.12 5.47 22.45
CA LYS A 85 -10.94 6.05 23.11
C LYS A 85 -9.73 5.08 23.11
N SER A 86 -9.58 4.30 22.04
CA SER A 86 -8.59 3.22 21.90
C SER A 86 -7.30 3.64 21.12
N PHE A 87 -6.86 4.89 21.31
CA PHE A 87 -5.68 5.46 20.64
C PHE A 87 -4.34 5.00 21.18
#